data_AF-A0A7X7Y605-F1
#
_entry.id   AF-A0A7X7Y605-F1
#
_cell.length_a   1.000
_cell.length_b   1.000
_cell.length_c   1.000
_cell.angle_alpha   90.00
_cell.angle_beta   90.00
_cell.angle_gamma   90.00
#
_symmetry.space_group_name_H-M   'P 1'
#
loop_
_entity.id
_entity.type
_entity.pdbx_description
1 polymer ?
#
loop_
_entity_poly.entity_id
_entity_poly.type
_entity_poly.pdbx_seq_one_letter_code
_entity_poly.pdbx_strand_id
1 'polypeptide(L)'
;MKKYSKLIVLTVVMLVAWTVFYVHAHQITDSFVRFSIKTIEGDESLIEHVVIRGDMSSSNFTYEPFVLTKDGTTFMRETSFIERIDYHKSEKVKQLQLKHRQFMRGKNVNSDNYATTDDKIVYADFIYSKFNFDPEKVKIETLDKNTNEKKTAVIDNPELNTFAYIEKVIAYDEGVYVAVENLDTDYETDMNEITWNIYHYEFSRGTFDEPIVVSLGKIPSYNNITQFFVDDENDPKEMIVLAGLIDYAAPEDEASGFPSYEEEIVSEYINLSAIKKVDLKTGNVTDINMETDQNGIPVGYNGKELLFIERNAAGLHYHAYDIETKKTTTIVSLPLEGAIVSYWDFSEPIQDGRLIYTLLNSEYGDNKMILVIDEKEKELVYKGAIEPDRLIENRNGDEMIVYFNEMEIVD
;
A
#
# COMPACT_ATOMS: atom_id res chain seq x y z
N MET A 1 -36.15 -5.31 -52.24
CA MET A 1 -36.31 -4.94 -50.82
C MET A 1 -36.34 -6.13 -49.84
N LYS A 2 -36.85 -7.33 -50.19
CA LYS A 2 -36.87 -8.51 -49.28
C LYS A 2 -35.48 -9.10 -48.91
N LYS A 3 -34.42 -8.80 -49.67
CA LYS A 3 -33.07 -9.34 -49.44
C LYS A 3 -32.34 -8.67 -48.27
N TYR A 4 -32.73 -7.45 -47.91
CA TYR A 4 -32.12 -6.67 -46.82
C TYR A 4 -33.03 -6.52 -45.60
N SER A 5 -34.31 -6.93 -45.68
CA SER A 5 -35.26 -6.76 -44.57
C SER A 5 -34.84 -7.55 -43.32
N LYS A 6 -34.25 -8.73 -43.50
CA LYS A 6 -33.71 -9.52 -42.37
C LYS A 6 -32.49 -8.86 -41.73
N LEU A 7 -31.62 -8.25 -42.54
CA LEU A 7 -30.45 -7.48 -42.07
C LEU A 7 -30.90 -6.23 -41.30
N ILE A 8 -31.86 -5.47 -41.84
CA ILE A 8 -32.41 -4.29 -41.18
C ILE A 8 -33.05 -4.67 -39.84
N VAL A 9 -33.86 -5.75 -39.80
CA VAL A 9 -34.46 -6.23 -38.55
C VAL A 9 -33.39 -6.65 -37.55
N LEU A 10 -32.35 -7.37 -37.98
CA LEU A 10 -31.24 -7.76 -37.10
C LEU A 10 -30.50 -6.53 -36.54
N THR A 11 -30.22 -5.53 -37.37
CA THR A 11 -29.59 -4.27 -36.93
C THR A 11 -30.47 -3.52 -35.93
N VAL A 12 -31.78 -3.43 -36.18
CA VAL A 12 -32.73 -2.79 -35.25
C VAL A 12 -32.78 -3.55 -33.93
N VAL A 13 -32.82 -4.89 -33.95
CA VAL A 13 -32.81 -5.70 -32.72
C VAL A 13 -31.51 -5.51 -31.95
N MET A 14 -30.34 -5.46 -32.61
CA MET A 14 -29.06 -5.19 -31.95
C MET A 14 -29.04 -3.79 -31.31
N LEU A 15 -29.52 -2.76 -32.01
CA LEU A 15 -29.61 -1.40 -31.48
C LEU A 15 -30.56 -1.31 -30.28
N VAL A 16 -31.72 -1.95 -30.34
CA VAL A 16 -32.68 -1.99 -29.23
C VAL A 16 -32.08 -2.74 -28.04
N ALA A 17 -31.45 -3.90 -28.26
CA ALA A 17 -30.80 -4.66 -27.20
C ALA A 17 -29.69 -3.85 -26.54
N TRP A 18 -28.85 -3.16 -27.32
CA TRP A 18 -27.80 -2.28 -26.80
C TRP A 18 -28.39 -1.11 -26.00
N THR A 19 -29.45 -0.48 -26.51
CA THR A 19 -30.09 0.65 -25.82
C THR A 19 -30.70 0.20 -24.49
N VAL A 20 -31.46 -0.90 -24.49
CA VAL A 20 -32.07 -1.46 -23.27
C VAL A 20 -31.01 -1.87 -22.26
N PHE A 21 -29.95 -2.54 -22.71
CA PHE A 21 -28.82 -2.93 -21.87
C PHE A 21 -28.13 -1.71 -21.25
N TYR A 22 -27.82 -0.68 -22.05
CA TYR A 22 -27.11 0.51 -21.58
C TYR A 22 -27.96 1.32 -20.60
N VAL A 23 -29.27 1.47 -20.87
CA VAL A 23 -30.21 2.13 -19.96
C VAL A 23 -30.33 1.37 -18.64
N HIS A 24 -30.46 0.04 -18.66
CA HIS A 24 -30.53 -0.75 -17.42
C HIS A 24 -29.21 -0.71 -16.65
N ALA A 25 -28.07 -0.81 -17.34
CA ALA A 25 -26.76 -0.71 -16.70
C ALA A 25 -26.56 0.66 -16.02
N HIS A 26 -26.99 1.75 -16.66
CA HIS A 26 -26.92 3.09 -16.09
C HIS A 26 -27.83 3.26 -14.86
N GLN A 27 -29.07 2.77 -14.93
CA GLN A 27 -30.01 2.80 -13.80
C GLN A 27 -29.49 2.03 -12.57
N ILE A 28 -28.78 0.92 -12.76
CA ILE A 28 -28.15 0.19 -11.65
C ILE A 28 -26.97 0.99 -11.09
N THR A 29 -26.20 1.65 -11.95
CA THR A 29 -25.02 2.42 -11.52
C THR A 29 -25.41 3.68 -10.73
N ASP A 30 -26.51 4.34 -11.10
CA ASP A 30 -27.09 5.44 -10.32
C ASP A 30 -27.53 5.03 -8.91
N SER A 31 -27.64 3.72 -8.62
CA SER A 31 -27.96 3.21 -7.28
C SER A 31 -26.74 3.11 -6.35
N PHE A 32 -25.53 3.33 -6.86
CA PHE A 32 -24.32 3.35 -6.05
C PHE A 32 -24.01 4.71 -5.44
N VAL A 33 -23.54 4.70 -4.20
CA VAL A 33 -23.10 5.91 -3.50
C VAL A 33 -21.73 6.28 -4.05
N ARG A 34 -21.60 7.49 -4.58
CA ARG A 34 -20.31 8.07 -4.96
C ARG A 34 -19.70 8.80 -3.78
N PHE A 35 -18.39 8.90 -3.80
CA PHE A 35 -17.60 9.62 -2.82
C PHE A 35 -16.85 10.76 -3.47
N SER A 36 -16.61 11.81 -2.70
CA SER A 36 -15.77 12.94 -3.05
C SER A 36 -14.82 13.25 -1.90
N ILE A 37 -13.62 13.73 -2.24
CA ILE A 37 -12.65 14.21 -1.26
C ILE A 37 -12.93 15.69 -1.03
N LYS A 38 -13.30 16.05 0.21
CA LYS A 38 -13.48 17.45 0.63
C LYS A 38 -12.32 17.89 1.49
N THR A 39 -11.57 18.87 1.00
CA THR A 39 -10.51 19.51 1.79
C THR A 39 -11.12 20.24 2.99
N ILE A 40 -10.62 19.92 4.17
CA ILE A 40 -10.96 20.60 5.43
C ILE A 40 -9.94 21.72 5.68
N GLU A 41 -8.65 21.42 5.53
CA GLU A 41 -7.55 22.38 5.69
C GLU A 41 -6.29 21.91 4.93
N GLY A 42 -5.39 22.85 4.66
CA GLY A 42 -4.10 22.58 4.01
C GLY A 42 -4.08 22.77 2.49
N ASP A 43 -3.04 22.24 1.85
CA ASP A 43 -2.78 22.42 0.42
C ASP A 43 -3.48 21.34 -0.43
N GLU A 44 -4.52 21.73 -1.17
CA GLU A 44 -5.30 20.86 -2.05
C GLU A 44 -4.48 20.30 -3.23
N SER A 45 -3.32 20.88 -3.55
CA SER A 45 -2.45 20.32 -4.59
C SER A 45 -1.89 18.95 -4.20
N LEU A 46 -1.78 18.65 -2.90
CA LEU A 46 -1.27 17.37 -2.39
C LEU A 46 -2.16 16.16 -2.67
N ILE A 47 -3.44 16.36 -3.01
CA ILE A 47 -4.36 15.27 -3.38
C ILE A 47 -4.56 15.09 -4.89
N GLU A 48 -3.92 15.92 -5.73
CA GLU A 48 -4.09 15.81 -7.19
C GLU A 48 -3.56 14.47 -7.73
N HIS A 49 -2.56 13.93 -7.06
CA HIS A 49 -1.87 12.69 -7.39
C HIS A 49 -2.30 11.50 -6.54
N VAL A 50 -3.29 11.69 -5.64
CA VAL A 50 -3.78 10.64 -4.75
C VAL A 50 -4.87 9.83 -5.46
N VAL A 51 -4.70 8.52 -5.47
CA VAL A 51 -5.65 7.55 -6.00
C VAL A 51 -5.99 6.55 -4.92
N ILE A 52 -7.27 6.43 -4.57
CA ILE A 52 -7.73 5.47 -3.56
C ILE A 52 -8.57 4.41 -4.25
N ARG A 53 -8.24 3.14 -4.00
CA ARG A 53 -9.01 1.99 -4.47
C ARG A 53 -9.85 1.46 -3.33
N GLY A 54 -11.06 1.09 -3.67
CA GLY A 54 -11.97 0.53 -2.70
C GLY A 54 -12.94 -0.43 -3.34
N ASP A 55 -13.75 -1.02 -2.50
CA ASP A 55 -14.89 -1.79 -2.93
C ASP A 55 -16.09 -1.54 -2.05
N MET A 56 -17.24 -1.80 -2.65
CA MET A 56 -18.52 -1.67 -2.01
C MET A 56 -19.26 -2.99 -2.16
N SER A 57 -19.94 -3.41 -1.11
CA SER A 57 -20.83 -4.57 -1.15
C SER A 57 -22.16 -4.26 -0.47
N SER A 58 -23.21 -4.96 -0.88
CA SER A 58 -24.50 -4.95 -0.21
C SER A 58 -25.24 -6.27 -0.46
N SER A 59 -26.41 -6.45 0.17
CA SER A 59 -27.33 -7.56 -0.13
C SER A 59 -27.67 -7.67 -1.63
N ASN A 60 -27.67 -6.55 -2.37
CA ASN A 60 -28.11 -6.47 -3.76
C ASN A 60 -26.96 -6.64 -4.77
N PHE A 61 -25.71 -6.54 -4.32
CA PHE A 61 -24.53 -6.75 -5.15
C PHE A 61 -23.37 -7.24 -4.28
N THR A 62 -22.81 -8.38 -4.65
CA THR A 62 -21.77 -9.05 -3.86
C THR A 62 -20.49 -8.24 -3.76
N TYR A 63 -20.13 -7.48 -4.80
CA TYR A 63 -18.86 -6.78 -4.89
C TYR A 63 -18.88 -5.78 -6.05
N GLU A 64 -18.65 -4.50 -5.78
CA GLU A 64 -18.47 -3.46 -6.78
C GLU A 64 -17.21 -2.64 -6.46
N PRO A 65 -16.14 -2.83 -7.25
CA PRO A 65 -14.90 -2.09 -7.05
C PRO A 65 -14.97 -0.66 -7.60
N PHE A 66 -14.23 0.25 -6.98
CA PHE A 66 -14.17 1.64 -7.39
C PHE A 66 -12.78 2.26 -7.21
N VAL A 67 -12.57 3.35 -7.94
CA VAL A 67 -11.43 4.25 -7.79
C VAL A 67 -11.95 5.63 -7.39
N LEU A 68 -11.38 6.21 -6.35
CA LEU A 68 -11.63 7.57 -5.89
C LEU A 68 -10.38 8.41 -6.17
N THR A 69 -10.56 9.51 -6.90
CA THR A 69 -9.55 10.56 -7.10
C THR A 69 -10.11 11.91 -6.63
N LYS A 70 -9.34 12.99 -6.79
CA LYS A 70 -9.84 14.36 -6.59
C LYS A 70 -11.14 14.67 -7.37
N ASP A 71 -11.32 14.05 -8.53
CA ASP A 71 -12.51 14.23 -9.38
C ASP A 71 -13.73 13.40 -8.93
N GLY A 72 -13.57 12.56 -7.90
CA GLY A 72 -14.62 11.72 -7.32
C GLY A 72 -14.51 10.24 -7.70
N THR A 73 -15.58 9.49 -7.44
CA THR A 73 -15.61 8.04 -7.64
C THR A 73 -15.93 7.63 -9.08
N THR A 74 -15.11 6.74 -9.63
CA THR A 74 -15.37 5.97 -10.85
C THR A 74 -15.52 4.49 -10.51
N PHE A 75 -16.66 3.90 -10.84
CA PHE A 75 -16.88 2.47 -10.62
C PHE A 75 -16.26 1.62 -11.74
N MET A 76 -15.81 0.42 -11.39
CA MET A 76 -15.27 -0.53 -12.37
C MET A 76 -16.27 -0.79 -13.51
N ARG A 77 -17.57 -0.81 -13.24
CA ARG A 77 -18.59 -0.99 -14.28
C ARG A 77 -18.79 0.19 -15.23
N GLU A 78 -18.24 1.36 -14.92
CA GLU A 78 -18.28 2.54 -15.78
C GLU A 78 -17.11 2.54 -16.77
N THR A 79 -16.05 1.82 -16.41
CA THR A 79 -14.88 1.62 -17.27
C THR A 79 -15.16 0.65 -18.42
N SER A 80 -14.36 0.81 -19.47
CA SER A 80 -14.39 -0.06 -20.64
C SER A 80 -14.03 -1.50 -20.29
N PHE A 81 -14.48 -2.47 -21.10
CA PHE A 81 -14.17 -3.88 -20.87
C PHE A 81 -12.66 -4.16 -20.77
N ILE A 82 -11.83 -3.41 -21.51
CA ILE A 82 -10.37 -3.56 -21.49
C ILE A 82 -9.82 -3.09 -20.14
N GLU A 83 -10.27 -1.93 -19.64
CA GLU A 83 -9.86 -1.41 -18.33
C GLU A 83 -10.27 -2.33 -17.18
N ARG A 84 -11.41 -3.03 -17.31
CA ARG A 84 -11.85 -4.02 -16.31
C ARG A 84 -10.93 -5.23 -16.18
N ILE A 85 -10.32 -5.68 -17.26
CA ILE A 85 -9.36 -6.79 -17.22
C ILE A 85 -8.12 -6.39 -16.37
N ASP A 86 -7.82 -5.10 -16.33
CA ASP A 86 -6.68 -4.51 -15.65
C ASP A 86 -7.03 -3.91 -14.29
N TYR A 87 -8.18 -4.25 -13.69
CA TYR A 87 -8.62 -3.62 -12.44
C TYR A 87 -7.60 -3.75 -11.30
N HIS A 88 -7.05 -4.95 -11.09
CA HIS A 88 -6.07 -5.24 -10.04
C HIS A 88 -4.68 -4.64 -10.30
N LYS A 89 -4.46 -3.96 -11.42
CA LYS A 89 -3.17 -3.35 -11.75
C LYS A 89 -3.06 -1.99 -11.09
N SER A 90 -1.99 -1.72 -10.35
CA SER A 90 -1.70 -0.41 -9.75
C SER A 90 -1.84 0.73 -10.78
N GLU A 91 -2.29 1.90 -10.33
CA GLU A 91 -2.46 3.07 -11.20
C GLU A 91 -1.11 3.57 -11.69
N LYS A 92 -0.08 3.55 -10.83
CA LYS A 92 1.32 3.78 -11.22
C LYS A 92 1.73 2.87 -12.39
N VAL A 93 1.43 1.58 -12.31
CA VAL A 93 1.77 0.61 -13.37
C VAL A 93 0.96 0.85 -14.65
N LYS A 94 -0.32 1.27 -14.54
CA LYS A 94 -1.13 1.66 -15.72
C LYS A 94 -0.51 2.86 -16.44
N GLN A 95 -0.08 3.90 -15.71
CA GLN A 95 0.60 5.06 -16.28
C GLN A 95 1.90 4.67 -16.98
N LEU A 96 2.72 3.84 -16.34
CA LEU A 96 3.94 3.30 -16.94
C LEU A 96 3.65 2.50 -18.21
N GLN A 97 2.58 1.69 -18.24
CA GLN A 97 2.17 0.96 -19.43
C GLN A 97 1.73 1.87 -20.56
N LEU A 98 1.00 2.95 -20.27
CA LEU A 98 0.59 3.93 -21.28
C LEU A 98 1.78 4.67 -21.88
N LYS A 99 2.68 5.19 -21.02
CA LYS A 99 3.85 5.99 -21.40
C LYS A 99 4.98 5.14 -22.01
N HIS A 100 5.22 3.91 -21.51
CA HIS A 100 6.38 3.07 -21.85
C HIS A 100 6.01 1.62 -22.27
N ARG A 101 5.00 1.46 -23.13
CA ARG A 101 4.45 0.17 -23.60
C ARG A 101 5.46 -0.92 -23.91
N GLN A 102 6.54 -0.59 -24.63
CA GLN A 102 7.54 -1.57 -25.05
C GLN A 102 8.37 -2.11 -23.89
N PHE A 103 8.60 -1.31 -22.85
CA PHE A 103 9.31 -1.76 -21.65
C PHE A 103 8.40 -2.60 -20.76
N MET A 104 7.16 -2.15 -20.58
CA MET A 104 6.20 -2.79 -19.67
C MET A 104 5.61 -4.12 -20.16
N ARG A 105 5.82 -4.49 -21.43
CA ARG A 105 5.26 -5.72 -21.99
C ARG A 105 5.81 -6.96 -21.27
N GLY A 106 4.89 -7.74 -20.68
CA GLY A 106 5.21 -9.00 -19.99
C GLY A 106 5.76 -8.81 -18.57
N LYS A 107 5.61 -7.62 -18.00
CA LYS A 107 5.99 -7.32 -16.61
C LYS A 107 4.79 -7.44 -15.66
N ASN A 108 5.07 -7.65 -14.38
CA ASN A 108 4.09 -7.76 -13.29
C ASN A 108 3.26 -6.46 -13.14
N VAL A 109 2.09 -6.59 -12.53
CA VAL A 109 1.14 -5.50 -12.26
C VAL A 109 1.31 -4.87 -10.86
N ASN A 110 2.10 -5.49 -9.99
CA ASN A 110 2.42 -4.93 -8.66
C ASN A 110 3.37 -3.72 -8.80
N SER A 111 3.08 -2.67 -8.04
CA SER A 111 3.80 -1.40 -8.06
C SER A 111 5.19 -1.49 -7.44
N ASP A 112 5.37 -2.37 -6.44
CA ASP A 112 6.61 -2.52 -5.67
C ASP A 112 7.77 -3.08 -6.50
N ASN A 113 7.41 -3.79 -7.57
CA ASN A 113 8.35 -4.25 -8.59
C ASN A 113 8.98 -3.11 -9.40
N TYR A 114 8.56 -1.85 -9.22
CA TYR A 114 9.00 -0.71 -10.02
C TYR A 114 9.52 0.46 -9.19
N ALA A 115 10.65 1.01 -9.63
CA ALA A 115 11.12 2.33 -9.22
C ALA A 115 11.15 3.27 -10.43
N THR A 116 10.85 4.55 -10.20
CA THR A 116 10.84 5.56 -11.26
C THR A 116 11.56 6.81 -10.74
N THR A 117 12.52 7.32 -11.51
CA THR A 117 13.17 8.61 -11.30
C THR A 117 12.88 9.50 -12.51
N ASP A 118 13.35 10.74 -12.53
CA ASP A 118 13.21 11.63 -13.69
C ASP A 118 13.78 11.03 -15.00
N ASP A 119 14.87 10.27 -14.91
CA ASP A 119 15.66 9.81 -16.04
C ASP A 119 15.53 8.32 -16.36
N LYS A 120 15.08 7.47 -15.41
CA LYS A 120 14.96 6.03 -15.64
C LYS A 120 13.75 5.38 -14.99
N ILE A 121 13.43 4.18 -15.47
CA ILE A 121 12.49 3.25 -14.86
C ILE A 121 13.25 1.96 -14.57
N VAL A 122 13.09 1.44 -13.37
CA VAL A 122 13.67 0.17 -12.95
C VAL A 122 12.53 -0.80 -12.66
N TYR A 123 12.73 -2.05 -13.04
CA TYR A 123 11.83 -3.16 -12.77
C TYR A 123 12.62 -4.33 -12.21
N ALA A 124 12.15 -4.94 -11.12
CA ALA A 124 12.67 -6.20 -10.64
C ALA A 124 11.55 -7.24 -10.54
N ASP A 125 11.85 -8.50 -10.84
CA ASP A 125 10.91 -9.61 -10.66
C ASP A 125 11.64 -10.94 -10.55
N PHE A 126 10.93 -11.95 -10.06
CA PHE A 126 11.43 -13.30 -9.98
C PHE A 126 11.27 -14.03 -11.32
N ILE A 127 12.26 -14.85 -11.64
CA ILE A 127 12.12 -15.91 -12.64
C ILE A 127 12.01 -17.21 -11.86
N TYR A 128 10.82 -17.80 -11.88
CA TYR A 128 10.54 -19.07 -11.23
C TYR A 128 11.07 -20.24 -12.06
N SER A 129 11.48 -21.28 -11.35
CA SER A 129 11.82 -22.56 -11.96
C SER A 129 10.60 -23.19 -12.64
N LYS A 130 10.85 -24.05 -13.63
CA LYS A 130 9.79 -24.78 -14.34
C LYS A 130 9.16 -25.91 -13.53
N PHE A 131 9.80 -26.34 -12.45
CA PHE A 131 9.48 -27.59 -11.76
C PHE A 131 9.05 -27.42 -10.29
N ASN A 132 9.24 -26.23 -9.70
CA ASN A 132 8.80 -25.84 -8.36
C ASN A 132 8.41 -24.35 -8.36
N PHE A 133 7.84 -23.89 -7.25
CA PHE A 133 7.39 -22.50 -7.09
C PHE A 133 8.47 -21.59 -6.50
N ASP A 134 9.71 -22.07 -6.43
CA ASP A 134 10.81 -21.31 -5.84
C ASP A 134 11.39 -20.32 -6.88
N PRO A 135 11.70 -19.07 -6.47
CA PRO A 135 12.45 -18.15 -7.31
C PRO A 135 13.82 -18.73 -7.66
N GLU A 136 14.09 -18.95 -8.94
CA GLU A 136 15.40 -19.43 -9.42
C GLU A 136 16.35 -18.25 -9.66
N LYS A 137 15.79 -17.09 -10.02
CA LYS A 137 16.55 -15.88 -10.35
C LYS A 137 15.81 -14.62 -9.95
N VAL A 138 16.56 -13.56 -9.66
CA VAL A 138 16.04 -12.19 -9.61
C VAL A 138 16.47 -11.47 -10.88
N LYS A 139 15.51 -11.01 -11.68
CA LYS A 139 15.77 -10.24 -12.90
C LYS A 139 15.57 -8.77 -12.60
N ILE A 140 16.54 -7.94 -12.98
CA ILE A 140 16.45 -6.48 -12.92
C ILE A 140 16.53 -5.94 -14.35
N GLU A 141 15.61 -5.06 -14.73
CA GLU A 141 15.62 -4.35 -16.00
C GLU A 141 15.53 -2.85 -15.76
N THR A 142 16.30 -2.08 -16.53
CA THR A 142 16.21 -0.63 -16.52
C THR A 142 15.87 -0.10 -17.91
N LEU A 143 15.17 1.04 -17.93
CA LEU A 143 14.89 1.84 -19.11
C LEU A 143 15.36 3.26 -18.85
N ASP A 144 16.27 3.76 -19.68
CA ASP A 144 16.56 5.19 -19.76
C ASP A 144 15.41 5.88 -20.52
N LYS A 145 14.74 6.84 -19.87
CA LYS A 145 13.57 7.55 -20.41
C LYS A 145 13.95 8.47 -21.58
N ASN A 146 15.18 8.95 -21.64
CA ASN A 146 15.69 9.86 -22.67
C ASN A 146 16.12 9.12 -23.93
N THR A 147 16.85 8.01 -23.77
CA THR A 147 17.44 7.25 -24.88
C THR A 147 16.59 6.05 -25.31
N ASN A 148 15.64 5.61 -24.47
CA ASN A 148 14.94 4.33 -24.56
C ASN A 148 15.87 3.11 -24.53
N GLU A 149 17.13 3.27 -24.10
CA GLU A 149 18.05 2.16 -23.90
C GLU A 149 17.58 1.29 -22.74
N LYS A 150 17.65 -0.03 -22.94
CA LYS A 150 17.31 -1.02 -21.93
C LYS A 150 18.53 -1.79 -21.49
N LYS A 151 18.70 -1.95 -20.19
CA LYS A 151 19.72 -2.84 -19.61
C LYS A 151 19.04 -3.91 -18.78
N THR A 152 19.69 -5.06 -18.67
CA THR A 152 19.17 -6.20 -17.92
C THR A 152 20.30 -6.83 -17.12
N ALA A 153 20.01 -7.16 -15.88
CA ALA A 153 20.87 -7.91 -14.99
C ALA A 153 20.06 -9.07 -14.39
N VAL A 154 20.75 -10.16 -14.03
CA VAL A 154 20.13 -11.35 -13.48
C VAL A 154 20.99 -11.88 -12.35
N ILE A 155 20.38 -12.06 -11.17
CA ILE A 155 20.96 -12.76 -10.03
C ILE A 155 20.57 -14.22 -10.17
N ASP A 156 21.56 -15.09 -10.37
CA ASP A 156 21.34 -16.53 -10.45
C ASP A 156 21.37 -17.17 -9.05
N ASN A 157 20.46 -18.11 -8.80
CA ASN A 157 20.35 -18.90 -7.57
C ASN A 157 20.32 -18.03 -6.30
N PRO A 158 19.39 -17.07 -6.18
CA PRO A 158 19.26 -16.29 -4.97
C PRO A 158 18.80 -17.23 -3.83
N GLU A 159 19.26 -17.00 -2.61
CA GLU A 159 18.84 -17.76 -1.42
C GLU A 159 17.43 -17.30 -0.98
N LEU A 160 16.41 -17.66 -1.77
CA LEU A 160 15.02 -17.28 -1.57
C LEU A 160 14.14 -18.50 -1.31
N ASN A 161 13.12 -18.30 -0.48
CA ASN A 161 12.12 -19.31 -0.17
C ASN A 161 11.00 -19.30 -1.21
N THR A 162 10.10 -20.29 -1.14
CA THR A 162 8.89 -20.33 -1.98
C THR A 162 8.03 -19.06 -1.82
N PHE A 163 7.94 -18.56 -0.58
CA PHE A 163 7.25 -17.32 -0.24
C PHE A 163 8.27 -16.19 -0.11
N ALA A 164 8.66 -15.65 -1.27
CA ALA A 164 9.48 -14.46 -1.37
C ALA A 164 8.69 -13.35 -2.07
N TYR A 165 8.79 -12.13 -1.55
CA TYR A 165 8.08 -10.95 -2.05
C TYR A 165 9.09 -9.84 -2.33
N ILE A 166 8.97 -9.19 -3.50
CA ILE A 166 9.69 -7.94 -3.73
C ILE A 166 8.88 -6.85 -3.05
N GLU A 167 9.40 -6.40 -1.92
CA GLU A 167 8.79 -5.36 -1.10
C GLU A 167 9.11 -3.97 -1.64
N LYS A 168 10.32 -3.82 -2.19
CA LYS A 168 10.72 -2.53 -2.78
C LYS A 168 11.84 -2.65 -3.79
N VAL A 169 11.67 -1.95 -4.91
CA VAL A 169 12.77 -1.60 -5.82
C VAL A 169 13.12 -0.15 -5.58
N ILE A 170 14.41 0.15 -5.45
CA ILE A 170 14.90 1.52 -5.28
C ILE A 170 15.94 1.81 -6.35
N ALA A 171 15.76 2.96 -7.00
CA ALA A 171 16.63 3.42 -8.07
C ALA A 171 17.34 4.70 -7.62
N TYR A 172 18.67 4.66 -7.59
CA TYR A 172 19.52 5.81 -7.27
C TYR A 172 20.57 5.96 -8.37
N ASP A 173 21.29 7.08 -8.47
CA ASP A 173 22.08 7.47 -9.64
C ASP A 173 22.96 6.34 -10.24
N GLU A 174 23.69 5.59 -9.40
CA GLU A 174 24.71 4.63 -9.85
C GLU A 174 24.22 3.18 -9.95
N GLY A 175 23.04 2.86 -9.40
CA GLY A 175 22.61 1.46 -9.26
C GLY A 175 21.15 1.27 -8.86
N VAL A 176 20.88 0.07 -8.35
CA VAL A 176 19.55 -0.40 -7.93
C VAL A 176 19.68 -1.24 -6.67
N TYR A 177 18.79 -1.00 -5.71
CA TYR A 177 18.52 -1.90 -4.60
C TYR A 177 17.21 -2.65 -4.85
N VAL A 178 17.17 -3.94 -4.51
CA VAL A 178 15.95 -4.75 -4.50
C VAL A 178 15.83 -5.38 -3.13
N ALA A 179 14.86 -4.94 -2.35
CA ALA A 179 14.52 -5.50 -1.06
C ALA A 179 13.53 -6.64 -1.26
N VAL A 180 13.92 -7.84 -0.80
CA VAL A 180 13.10 -9.05 -0.88
C VAL A 180 12.83 -9.56 0.52
N GLU A 181 11.56 -9.64 0.91
CA GLU A 181 11.16 -10.37 2.11
C GLU A 181 11.06 -11.86 1.79
N ASN A 182 11.75 -12.68 2.57
CA ASN A 182 11.57 -14.12 2.61
C ASN A 182 10.79 -14.51 3.85
N LEU A 183 9.79 -15.35 3.62
CA LEU A 183 8.98 -15.96 4.65
C LEU A 183 9.24 -17.47 4.68
N ASP A 184 9.64 -18.00 5.84
CA ASP A 184 9.59 -19.43 6.14
C ASP A 184 8.57 -19.71 7.23
N THR A 185 7.48 -20.39 6.87
CA THR A 185 6.37 -20.67 7.80
C THR A 185 6.51 -22.05 8.39
N ASP A 186 6.71 -22.10 9.71
CA ASP A 186 6.61 -23.31 10.51
C ASP A 186 5.15 -23.57 10.88
N TYR A 187 4.48 -24.41 10.09
CA TYR A 187 3.08 -24.80 10.29
C TYR A 187 2.83 -25.63 11.56
N GLU A 188 3.85 -26.15 12.24
CA GLU A 188 3.66 -26.85 13.51
C GLU A 188 3.55 -25.86 14.69
N THR A 189 4.24 -24.72 14.59
CA THR A 189 4.27 -23.70 15.63
C THR A 189 3.48 -22.44 15.27
N ASP A 190 2.93 -22.37 14.06
CA ASP A 190 2.30 -21.18 13.48
C ASP A 190 3.20 -19.94 13.55
N MET A 191 4.51 -20.13 13.35
CA MET A 191 5.52 -19.07 13.37
C MET A 191 6.10 -18.84 11.99
N ASN A 192 6.32 -17.57 11.66
CA ASN A 192 7.04 -17.12 10.49
C ASN A 192 8.46 -16.73 10.88
N GLU A 193 9.46 -17.31 10.23
CA GLU A 193 10.83 -16.82 10.25
C GLU A 193 11.01 -15.85 9.08
N ILE A 194 11.30 -14.59 9.40
CA ILE A 194 11.36 -13.51 8.41
C ILE A 194 12.80 -13.07 8.20
N THR A 195 13.21 -13.08 6.94
CA THR A 195 14.54 -12.63 6.52
C THR A 195 14.42 -11.73 5.30
N TRP A 196 15.01 -10.54 5.39
CA TRP A 196 15.09 -9.60 4.29
C TRP A 196 16.43 -9.75 3.57
N ASN A 197 16.36 -9.89 2.25
CA ASN A 197 17.52 -9.95 1.37
C ASN A 197 17.56 -8.69 0.53
N ILE A 198 18.58 -7.86 0.73
CA ILE A 198 18.76 -6.60 0.01
C ILE A 198 19.84 -6.83 -1.04
N TYR A 199 19.41 -6.96 -2.29
CA TYR A 199 20.31 -7.09 -3.43
C TYR A 199 20.72 -5.73 -3.94
N HIS A 200 22.00 -5.59 -4.26
CA HIS A 200 22.57 -4.37 -4.81
C HIS A 200 23.24 -4.63 -6.15
N TYR A 201 22.90 -3.80 -7.15
CA TYR A 201 23.47 -3.88 -8.49
C TYR A 201 23.86 -2.53 -9.07
N GLU A 202 25.12 -2.40 -9.46
CA GLU A 202 25.64 -1.26 -10.20
C GLU A 202 25.87 -1.64 -11.67
N PHE A 203 25.15 -0.97 -12.58
CA PHE A 203 25.26 -1.21 -14.02
C PHE A 203 26.63 -0.85 -14.60
N SER A 204 27.36 0.09 -13.96
CA SER A 204 28.71 0.51 -14.36
C SER A 204 29.75 -0.59 -14.11
N ARG A 205 29.61 -1.32 -12.99
CA ARG A 205 30.48 -2.42 -12.59
C ARG A 205 30.08 -3.73 -13.25
N GLY A 206 28.78 -3.94 -13.50
CA GLY A 206 28.24 -5.13 -14.14
C GLY A 206 28.18 -6.35 -13.23
N THR A 207 28.35 -6.19 -11.91
CA THR A 207 28.31 -7.26 -10.91
C THR A 207 27.44 -6.89 -9.73
N PHE A 208 26.84 -7.91 -9.10
CA PHE A 208 26.13 -7.81 -7.83
C PHE A 208 27.12 -7.83 -6.68
N ASP A 209 26.78 -7.12 -5.60
CA ASP A 209 27.41 -7.39 -4.30
C ASP A 209 26.80 -8.63 -3.65
N GLU A 210 27.45 -9.14 -2.61
CA GLU A 210 26.80 -10.10 -1.70
C GLU A 210 25.55 -9.42 -1.10
N PRO A 211 24.40 -10.12 -1.02
CA PRO A 211 23.19 -9.54 -0.47
C PRO A 211 23.38 -9.21 1.01
N ILE A 212 22.83 -8.07 1.43
CA ILE A 212 22.71 -7.78 2.86
C ILE A 212 21.53 -8.59 3.38
N VAL A 213 21.80 -9.48 4.33
CA VAL A 213 20.79 -10.37 4.93
C VAL A 213 20.42 -9.85 6.31
N VAL A 214 19.14 -9.56 6.51
CA VAL A 214 18.58 -9.05 7.77
C VAL A 214 17.56 -10.05 8.29
N SER A 215 17.90 -10.76 9.36
CA SER A 215 16.95 -11.65 10.04
C SER A 215 16.21 -10.88 11.15
N LEU A 216 14.88 -10.94 11.13
CA LEU A 216 14.01 -10.42 12.19
C LEU A 216 13.65 -11.50 13.23
N GLY A 217 14.10 -12.74 13.01
CA GLY A 217 13.78 -13.87 13.85
C GLY A 217 12.40 -14.47 13.55
N LYS A 218 11.87 -15.21 14.53
CA LYS A 218 10.56 -15.85 14.45
C LYS A 218 9.49 -14.98 15.07
N ILE A 219 8.41 -14.74 14.33
CA ILE A 219 7.22 -14.05 14.81
C ILE A 219 5.97 -14.90 14.55
N PRO A 220 4.92 -14.79 15.37
CA PRO A 220 3.63 -15.41 15.09
C PRO A 220 3.15 -15.14 13.66
N SER A 221 2.62 -16.17 12.99
CA SER A 221 2.15 -16.08 11.59
C SER A 221 0.89 -15.22 11.42
N TYR A 222 0.18 -14.96 12.52
CA TYR A 222 -1.03 -14.17 12.59
C TYR A 222 -0.81 -12.92 13.45
N ASN A 223 -1.53 -11.83 13.17
CA ASN A 223 -1.45 -10.55 13.88
C ASN A 223 -0.03 -9.98 14.01
N ASN A 224 0.84 -10.26 13.03
CA ASN A 224 2.14 -9.62 12.92
C ASN A 224 2.09 -8.47 11.92
N ILE A 225 3.08 -7.59 12.04
CA ILE A 225 3.42 -6.62 11.03
C ILE A 225 4.90 -6.76 10.69
N THR A 226 5.23 -6.55 9.43
CA THR A 226 6.57 -6.22 8.98
C THR A 226 6.48 -4.92 8.20
N GLN A 227 7.48 -4.07 8.37
CA GLN A 227 7.56 -2.84 7.60
C GLN A 227 9.00 -2.52 7.24
N PHE A 228 9.12 -1.72 6.21
CA PHE A 228 10.36 -1.29 5.63
C PHE A 228 10.32 0.21 5.35
N PHE A 229 11.37 0.91 5.73
CA PHE A 229 11.53 2.33 5.43
C PHE A 229 12.93 2.65 4.95
N VAL A 230 13.05 3.73 4.20
CA VAL A 230 14.33 4.31 3.78
C VAL A 230 14.39 5.77 4.20
N ASP A 231 15.60 6.29 4.38
CA ASP A 231 15.80 7.69 4.75
C ASP A 231 15.49 8.67 3.61
N ASP A 232 15.64 8.22 2.36
CA ASP A 232 15.31 8.98 1.15
C ASP A 232 14.87 8.00 0.05
N GLU A 233 13.73 8.27 -0.60
CA GLU A 233 13.16 7.42 -1.67
C GLU A 233 13.98 7.43 -2.98
N ASN A 234 14.80 8.46 -3.21
CA ASN A 234 15.57 8.65 -4.44
C ASN A 234 17.05 8.30 -4.27
N ASP A 235 17.63 8.51 -3.09
CA ASP A 235 19.03 8.22 -2.78
C ASP A 235 19.19 7.66 -1.35
N PRO A 236 18.66 6.45 -1.08
CA PRO A 236 18.69 5.88 0.25
C PRO A 236 20.13 5.58 0.68
N LYS A 237 20.50 5.99 1.89
CA LYS A 237 21.78 5.64 2.52
C LYS A 237 21.57 4.61 3.62
N GLU A 238 20.41 4.66 4.24
CA GLU A 238 20.04 3.80 5.34
C GLU A 238 18.63 3.26 5.13
N MET A 239 18.40 2.11 5.74
CA MET A 239 17.13 1.42 5.71
C MET A 239 16.78 0.93 7.09
N ILE A 240 15.49 0.95 7.41
CA ILE A 240 14.93 0.33 8.60
C ILE A 240 14.07 -0.83 8.15
N VAL A 241 14.28 -1.98 8.77
CA VAL A 241 13.37 -3.13 8.70
C VAL A 241 12.89 -3.41 10.11
N LEU A 242 11.58 -3.57 10.27
CA LEU A 242 10.99 -3.87 11.57
C LEU A 242 9.97 -5.00 11.49
N ALA A 243 9.79 -5.66 12.63
CA ALA A 243 8.72 -6.60 12.88
C ALA A 243 8.06 -6.28 14.22
N GLY A 244 6.76 -6.53 14.30
CA GLY A 244 6.00 -6.37 15.53
C GLY A 244 4.76 -7.25 15.57
N LEU A 245 4.11 -7.26 16.73
CA LEU A 245 2.84 -7.92 16.95
C LEU A 245 1.77 -6.91 17.30
N ILE A 246 0.61 -7.06 16.67
CA ILE A 246 -0.61 -6.34 17.02
C ILE A 246 -1.17 -7.03 18.27
N ASP A 247 -1.19 -6.30 19.38
CA ASP A 247 -1.63 -6.78 20.68
C ASP A 247 -2.76 -5.89 21.21
N TYR A 248 -3.55 -6.45 22.13
CA TYR A 248 -4.83 -5.89 22.57
C TYR A 248 -4.81 -5.71 24.09
N ALA A 249 -5.13 -4.50 24.55
CA ALA A 249 -5.38 -4.28 25.97
C ALA A 249 -6.82 -4.72 26.31
N ALA A 250 -6.94 -5.71 27.19
CA ALA A 250 -8.21 -6.08 27.83
C ALA A 250 -8.47 -5.21 29.07
N PRO A 251 -9.73 -5.01 29.50
CA PRO A 251 -10.06 -4.34 30.76
C PRO A 251 -9.40 -5.04 31.96
N GLU A 252 -8.90 -4.27 32.95
CA GLU A 252 -8.17 -4.77 34.13
C GLU A 252 -8.94 -5.82 34.98
N ASP A 253 -10.25 -5.96 34.79
CA ASP A 253 -11.13 -6.79 35.63
C ASP A 253 -11.31 -8.24 35.14
N GLU A 254 -10.83 -8.63 33.95
CA GLU A 254 -10.94 -10.01 33.45
C GLU A 254 -9.56 -10.65 33.21
N ALA A 255 -9.09 -11.34 34.25
CA ALA A 255 -7.90 -12.18 34.15
C ALA A 255 -8.17 -13.39 33.25
N SER A 256 -7.36 -13.51 32.20
CA SER A 256 -7.12 -14.70 31.36
C SER A 256 -8.19 -15.08 30.33
N GLY A 257 -8.08 -14.48 29.14
CA GLY A 257 -8.72 -14.94 27.92
C GLY A 257 -8.43 -13.99 26.77
N PHE A 258 -8.30 -14.50 25.55
CA PHE A 258 -8.44 -13.65 24.37
C PHE A 258 -9.84 -13.03 24.44
N PRO A 259 -9.98 -11.70 24.31
CA PRO A 259 -11.30 -11.08 24.38
C PRO A 259 -12.18 -11.67 23.29
N SER A 260 -13.37 -12.12 23.68
CA SER A 260 -14.39 -12.46 22.69
C SER A 260 -14.73 -11.20 21.86
N TYR A 261 -15.23 -11.36 20.63
CA TYR A 261 -15.72 -10.23 19.81
C TYR A 261 -16.81 -9.38 20.51
N GLU A 262 -17.35 -9.85 21.64
CA GLU A 262 -18.32 -9.13 22.47
C GLU A 262 -17.67 -8.33 23.63
N GLU A 263 -16.38 -8.52 23.90
CA GLU A 263 -15.64 -7.75 24.90
C GLU A 263 -15.13 -6.43 24.30
N GLU A 264 -15.31 -5.35 25.06
CA GLU A 264 -14.90 -4.00 24.69
C GLU A 264 -13.35 -3.96 24.70
N ILE A 265 -12.72 -4.23 23.55
CA ILE A 265 -11.29 -3.93 23.32
C ILE A 265 -11.08 -2.49 23.80
N VAL A 266 -10.04 -2.23 24.60
CA VAL A 266 -9.79 -0.91 25.22
C VAL A 266 -8.71 -0.11 24.48
N SER A 267 -7.79 -0.80 23.81
CA SER A 267 -6.83 -0.22 22.87
C SER A 267 -6.07 -1.30 22.10
N GLU A 268 -5.77 -1.06 20.82
CA GLU A 268 -4.77 -1.81 20.06
C GLU A 268 -3.42 -1.10 20.12
N TYR A 269 -2.34 -1.86 20.28
CA TYR A 269 -0.99 -1.34 20.19
C TYR A 269 -0.08 -2.35 19.47
N ILE A 270 1.04 -1.86 18.94
CA ILE A 270 2.04 -2.71 18.32
C ILE A 270 3.19 -2.90 19.30
N ASN A 271 3.52 -4.15 19.58
CA ASN A 271 4.73 -4.52 20.28
C ASN A 271 5.81 -4.84 19.25
N LEU A 272 6.75 -3.90 19.05
CA LEU A 272 7.87 -4.09 18.13
C LEU A 272 8.85 -5.11 18.71
N SER A 273 9.01 -6.23 18.01
CA SER A 273 9.88 -7.33 18.45
C SER A 273 11.30 -7.22 17.89
N ALA A 274 11.46 -6.58 16.73
CA ALA A 274 12.76 -6.36 16.10
C ALA A 274 12.76 -5.06 15.28
N ILE A 275 13.83 -4.28 15.41
CA ILE A 275 14.08 -3.09 14.59
C ILE A 275 15.55 -3.11 14.19
N LYS A 276 15.81 -3.22 12.89
CA LYS A 276 17.14 -3.34 12.30
C LYS A 276 17.40 -2.13 11.43
N LYS A 277 18.51 -1.45 11.68
CA LYS A 277 19.05 -0.42 10.78
C LYS A 277 20.14 -0.99 9.90
N VAL A 278 20.04 -0.76 8.61
CA VAL A 278 21.01 -1.18 7.60
C VAL A 278 21.68 0.04 7.01
N ASP A 279 23.00 0.10 7.09
CA ASP A 279 23.81 1.04 6.31
C ASP A 279 24.06 0.42 4.93
N LEU A 280 23.45 1.00 3.88
CA LEU A 280 23.43 0.41 2.54
C LEU A 280 24.79 0.46 1.83
N LYS A 281 25.69 1.33 2.29
CA LYS A 281 27.04 1.47 1.72
C LYS A 281 28.00 0.43 2.28
N THR A 282 27.90 0.14 3.57
CA THR A 282 28.81 -0.76 4.29
C THR A 282 28.25 -2.16 4.46
N GLY A 283 26.92 -2.32 4.31
CA GLY A 283 26.21 -3.57 4.60
C GLY A 283 26.08 -3.85 6.10
N ASN A 284 26.44 -2.91 6.96
CA ASN A 284 26.36 -3.11 8.41
C ASN A 284 24.91 -3.09 8.86
N VAL A 285 24.52 -4.14 9.61
CA VAL A 285 23.20 -4.25 10.23
C VAL A 285 23.36 -4.03 11.73
N THR A 286 22.54 -3.14 12.29
CA THR A 286 22.56 -2.78 13.71
C THR A 286 21.17 -2.85 14.32
N ASP A 287 21.09 -3.27 15.58
CA ASP A 287 19.84 -3.28 16.34
C ASP A 287 19.50 -1.87 16.85
N ILE A 288 18.24 -1.46 16.67
CA ILE A 288 17.67 -0.31 17.36
C ILE A 288 16.85 -0.85 18.53
N ASN A 289 17.28 -0.52 19.74
CA ASN A 289 16.52 -0.80 20.95
C ASN A 289 15.71 0.44 21.33
N MET A 290 14.40 0.37 21.19
CA MET A 290 13.50 1.39 21.70
C MET A 290 13.32 1.22 23.21
N GLU A 291 13.20 2.34 23.93
CA GLU A 291 12.94 2.30 25.39
C GLU A 291 11.45 2.14 25.72
N THR A 292 10.59 2.34 24.72
CA THR A 292 9.15 2.10 24.77
C THR A 292 8.70 1.53 23.44
N ASP A 293 7.90 0.47 23.51
CA ASP A 293 7.33 -0.17 22.32
C ASP A 293 5.94 0.42 22.00
N GLN A 294 5.38 1.23 22.90
CA GLN A 294 4.05 1.83 22.77
C GLN A 294 4.09 3.19 22.07
N ASN A 295 4.63 3.27 20.86
CA ASN A 295 4.58 4.52 20.06
C ASN A 295 3.51 4.50 18.97
N GLY A 296 2.77 3.39 18.82
CA GLY A 296 1.76 3.20 17.78
C GLY A 296 2.30 2.48 16.55
N ILE A 297 1.67 2.72 15.41
CA ILE A 297 1.99 2.12 14.11
C ILE A 297 3.15 2.88 13.48
N PRO A 298 4.25 2.23 13.06
CA PRO A 298 5.31 2.92 12.35
C PRO A 298 4.81 3.32 10.95
N VAL A 299 5.20 4.52 10.51
CA VAL A 299 4.69 5.11 9.26
C VAL A 299 5.77 5.76 8.40
N GLY A 300 7.01 5.85 8.88
CA GLY A 300 8.10 6.45 8.11
C GLY A 300 9.43 6.53 8.84
N TYR A 301 10.48 6.85 8.09
CA TYR A 301 11.84 7.06 8.57
C TYR A 301 12.52 8.17 7.78
N ASN A 302 13.25 9.06 8.46
CA ASN A 302 13.91 10.22 7.82
C ASN A 302 15.43 10.25 8.00
N GLY A 303 16.04 9.11 8.31
CA GLY A 303 17.49 9.02 8.59
C GLY A 303 17.87 9.30 10.05
N LYS A 304 16.94 9.85 10.85
CA LYS A 304 17.20 10.18 12.26
C LYS A 304 16.10 9.72 13.20
N GLU A 305 14.86 9.83 12.76
CA GLU A 305 13.67 9.60 13.55
C GLU A 305 12.77 8.56 12.87
N LEU A 306 12.21 7.66 13.67
CA LEU A 306 11.08 6.83 13.25
C LEU A 306 9.79 7.58 13.54
N LEU A 307 8.91 7.65 12.54
CA LEU A 307 7.61 8.27 12.67
C LEU A 307 6.56 7.21 12.98
N PHE A 308 5.66 7.56 13.89
CA PHE A 308 4.58 6.70 14.34
C PHE A 308 3.25 7.43 14.33
N ILE A 309 2.17 6.67 14.22
CA ILE A 309 0.81 7.12 14.40
C ILE A 309 0.13 6.29 15.51
N GLU A 310 -0.47 6.97 16.47
CA GLU A 310 -1.20 6.38 17.58
C GLU A 310 -2.59 7.03 17.65
N ARG A 311 -3.66 6.27 17.85
CA ARG A 311 -4.94 6.84 18.27
C ARG A 311 -5.37 6.28 19.60
N ASN A 312 -5.65 7.19 20.53
CA ASN A 312 -6.13 6.88 21.86
C ASN A 312 -7.37 7.75 22.17
N ALA A 313 -7.83 7.73 23.43
CA ALA A 313 -9.01 8.47 23.85
C ALA A 313 -8.94 10.00 23.63
N ALA A 314 -7.74 10.57 23.48
CA ALA A 314 -7.55 12.00 23.22
C ALA A 314 -7.60 12.36 21.72
N GLY A 315 -7.51 11.38 20.83
CA GLY A 315 -7.55 11.56 19.38
C GLY A 315 -6.43 10.80 18.66
N LEU A 316 -6.09 11.27 17.46
CA LEU A 316 -5.03 10.73 16.62
C LEU A 316 -3.77 11.57 16.78
N HIS A 317 -2.65 10.92 17.03
CA HIS A 317 -1.39 11.54 17.37
C HIS A 317 -0.30 10.98 16.48
N TYR A 318 0.50 11.89 15.91
CA TYR A 318 1.73 11.51 15.24
C TYR A 318 2.89 11.77 16.20
N HIS A 319 3.83 10.84 16.22
CA HIS A 319 5.01 10.89 17.08
C HIS A 319 6.28 10.68 16.24
N ALA A 320 7.35 11.32 16.66
CA ALA A 320 8.70 11.07 16.14
C ALA A 320 9.57 10.54 17.29
N TYR A 321 10.16 9.37 17.10
CA TYR A 321 11.14 8.78 18.00
C TYR A 321 12.55 9.02 17.43
N ASP A 322 13.34 9.83 18.13
CA ASP A 322 14.72 10.09 17.77
C ASP A 322 15.61 8.92 18.23
N ILE A 323 16.24 8.23 17.27
CA ILE A 323 16.99 6.99 17.52
C ILE A 323 18.23 7.22 18.40
N GLU A 324 18.87 8.39 18.28
CA GLU A 324 20.10 8.71 19.01
C GLU A 324 19.82 9.12 20.45
N THR A 325 18.87 10.03 20.63
CA THR A 325 18.51 10.60 21.93
C THR A 325 17.50 9.76 22.69
N LYS A 326 16.85 8.81 22.00
CA LYS A 326 15.80 7.92 22.51
C LYS A 326 14.58 8.63 23.06
N LYS A 327 14.26 9.79 22.48
CA LYS A 327 13.14 10.62 22.92
C LYS A 327 12.02 10.58 21.89
N THR A 328 10.82 10.32 22.37
CA THR A 328 9.59 10.48 21.60
C THR A 328 9.07 11.92 21.75
N THR A 329 8.73 12.55 20.62
CA THR A 329 8.07 13.86 20.58
C THR A 329 6.78 13.75 19.79
N THR A 330 5.67 14.24 20.33
CA THR A 330 4.42 14.38 19.58
C THR A 330 4.54 15.54 18.60
N ILE A 331 4.29 15.28 17.33
CA ILE A 331 4.43 16.27 16.25
C ILE A 331 3.08 16.91 15.92
N VAL A 332 2.04 16.09 15.83
CA VAL A 332 0.67 16.52 15.52
C VAL A 332 -0.31 15.77 16.42
N SER A 333 -1.38 16.43 16.84
CA SER A 333 -2.47 15.84 17.61
C SER A 333 -3.79 16.34 17.08
N LEU A 334 -4.63 15.43 16.60
CA LEU A 334 -5.92 15.70 15.99
C LEU A 334 -7.01 15.16 16.92
N PRO A 335 -7.89 16.01 17.45
CA PRO A 335 -9.03 15.54 18.21
C PRO A 335 -9.96 14.78 17.27
N LEU A 336 -10.16 13.49 17.52
CA LEU A 336 -11.13 12.66 16.80
C LEU A 336 -12.13 12.08 17.80
N GLU A 337 -13.42 12.29 17.54
CA GLU A 337 -14.49 11.67 18.30
C GLU A 337 -14.64 10.19 17.90
N GLY A 338 -14.92 9.32 18.86
CA GLY A 338 -15.14 7.88 18.65
C GLY A 338 -14.06 6.98 19.27
N ALA A 339 -14.47 5.78 19.69
CA ALA A 339 -13.61 4.77 20.31
C ALA A 339 -12.55 4.21 19.34
N ILE A 340 -11.63 3.46 19.96
CA ILE A 340 -10.36 2.86 19.50
C ILE A 340 -10.23 2.66 18.00
N VAL A 341 -9.05 3.01 17.50
CA VAL A 341 -8.65 2.66 16.16
C VAL A 341 -8.00 1.29 16.18
N SER A 342 -8.46 0.44 15.27
CA SER A 342 -7.74 -0.77 14.94
C SER A 342 -6.54 -0.47 14.04
N TYR A 343 -5.46 -1.24 14.13
CA TYR A 343 -4.42 -1.25 13.09
C TYR A 343 -5.05 -1.33 11.68
N TRP A 344 -6.14 -2.10 11.59
CA TRP A 344 -6.90 -2.33 10.37
C TRP A 344 -7.69 -1.12 9.86
N ASP A 345 -7.83 -0.05 10.65
CA ASP A 345 -8.49 1.18 10.19
C ASP A 345 -7.58 2.05 9.32
N PHE A 346 -6.28 1.74 9.25
CA PHE A 346 -5.36 2.44 8.37
C PHE A 346 -5.03 1.59 7.16
N SER A 347 -5.05 2.19 5.97
CA SER A 347 -4.27 1.59 4.88
C SER A 347 -2.78 1.75 5.20
N GLU A 348 -1.93 1.00 4.50
CA GLU A 348 -0.50 1.21 4.56
C GLU A 348 -0.17 2.70 4.28
N PRO A 349 0.50 3.39 5.22
CA PRO A 349 0.91 4.77 5.01
C PRO A 349 1.94 4.87 3.89
N ILE A 350 1.90 5.95 3.12
CA ILE A 350 2.84 6.18 2.02
C ILE A 350 3.78 7.31 2.41
N GLN A 351 5.07 7.03 2.42
CA GLN A 351 6.10 8.05 2.48
C GLN A 351 6.52 8.45 1.06
N ASP A 352 6.31 9.73 0.71
CA ASP A 352 6.72 10.32 -0.56
C ASP A 352 7.60 11.54 -0.29
N GLY A 353 8.91 11.30 -0.35
CA GLY A 353 9.92 12.24 0.13
C GLY A 353 9.70 12.56 1.62
N ARG A 354 9.41 13.83 1.91
CA ARG A 354 9.17 14.32 3.28
C ARG A 354 7.71 14.23 3.74
N LEU A 355 6.81 13.81 2.85
CA LEU A 355 5.38 13.78 3.10
C LEU A 355 4.96 12.37 3.49
N ILE A 356 4.17 12.27 4.56
CA ILE A 356 3.57 11.01 4.99
C ILE A 356 2.07 11.11 4.77
N TYR A 357 1.56 10.30 3.85
CA TYR A 357 0.14 10.18 3.55
C TYR A 357 -0.45 9.06 4.38
N THR A 358 -1.57 9.34 5.04
CA THR A 358 -2.34 8.36 5.81
C THR A 358 -3.79 8.39 5.38
N LEU A 359 -4.33 7.22 5.04
CA LEU A 359 -5.76 7.02 4.81
C LEU A 359 -6.36 6.36 6.05
N LEU A 360 -7.21 7.10 6.75
CA LEU A 360 -8.03 6.59 7.84
C LEU A 360 -9.36 6.10 7.25
N ASN A 361 -9.65 4.82 7.44
CA ASN A 361 -10.85 4.12 6.99
C ASN A 361 -11.43 3.28 8.14
N SER A 362 -11.74 3.93 9.27
CA SER A 362 -12.29 3.21 10.42
C SER A 362 -13.66 2.60 10.12
N GLU A 363 -13.83 1.30 10.44
CA GLU A 363 -15.11 0.60 10.28
C GLU A 363 -16.19 1.14 11.21
N TYR A 364 -15.78 1.63 12.39
CA TYR A 364 -16.67 2.02 13.49
C TYR A 364 -16.93 3.54 13.57
N GLY A 365 -16.41 4.33 12.62
CA GLY A 365 -16.58 5.79 12.61
C GLY A 365 -16.88 6.37 11.25
N ASP A 366 -17.62 7.49 11.22
CA ASP A 366 -17.88 8.27 10.00
C ASP A 366 -16.63 9.01 9.48
N ASN A 367 -15.48 8.84 10.14
CA ASN A 367 -14.27 9.61 9.91
C ASN A 367 -13.36 8.96 8.85
N LYS A 368 -13.84 8.89 7.61
CA LYS A 368 -13.00 8.52 6.47
C LYS A 368 -12.21 9.73 6.02
N MET A 369 -10.89 9.70 6.15
CA MET A 369 -10.06 10.88 5.96
C MET A 369 -8.72 10.58 5.32
N ILE A 370 -8.19 11.57 4.62
CA ILE A 370 -6.82 11.61 4.13
C ILE A 370 -6.09 12.67 4.94
N LEU A 371 -4.95 12.28 5.53
CA LEU A 371 -4.07 13.15 6.29
C LEU A 371 -2.70 13.17 5.63
N VAL A 372 -2.08 14.34 5.57
CA VAL A 372 -0.69 14.48 5.09
C VAL A 372 0.10 15.28 6.10
N ILE A 373 1.19 14.68 6.56
CA ILE A 373 2.15 15.29 7.49
C ILE A 373 3.42 15.64 6.72
N ASP A 374 3.94 16.84 6.92
CA ASP A 374 5.30 17.19 6.52
C ASP A 374 6.24 16.87 7.68
N GLU A 375 7.08 15.86 7.52
CA GLU A 375 7.95 15.39 8.59
C GLU A 375 9.04 16.39 8.98
N LYS A 376 9.38 17.32 8.08
CA LYS A 376 10.44 18.30 8.29
C LYS A 376 9.90 19.50 9.06
N GLU A 377 8.74 19.99 8.64
CA GLU A 377 8.05 21.09 9.31
C GLU A 377 7.30 20.62 10.56
N LYS A 378 7.15 19.29 10.74
CA LYS A 378 6.48 18.63 11.88
C LYS A 378 5.03 19.10 12.03
N GLU A 379 4.34 19.27 10.92
CA GLU A 379 2.99 19.83 10.87
C GLU A 379 2.05 19.07 9.93
N LEU A 380 0.75 19.22 10.16
CA LEU A 380 -0.30 18.76 9.24
C LEU A 380 -0.41 19.75 8.09
N VAL A 381 -0.07 19.29 6.88
CA VAL A 381 -0.09 20.10 5.66
C VAL A 381 -1.33 19.85 4.80
N TYR A 382 -2.07 18.76 5.05
CA TYR A 382 -3.37 18.51 4.44
C TYR A 382 -4.26 17.64 5.33
N LYS A 383 -5.55 17.97 5.32
CA LYS A 383 -6.63 17.16 5.88
C LYS A 383 -7.84 17.21 4.96
N GLY A 384 -8.30 16.05 4.52
CA GLY A 384 -9.51 15.91 3.71
C GLY A 384 -10.44 14.84 4.28
N ALA A 385 -11.75 15.08 4.20
CA ALA A 385 -12.78 14.08 4.47
C ALA A 385 -13.21 13.38 3.17
N ILE A 386 -13.48 12.09 3.24
CA ILE A 386 -14.11 11.32 2.18
C ILE A 386 -15.60 11.26 2.48
N GLU A 387 -16.40 12.00 1.73
CA GLU A 387 -17.83 12.13 1.99
C GLU A 387 -18.65 11.48 0.87
N PRO A 388 -19.76 10.80 1.19
CA PRO A 388 -20.68 10.33 0.18
C PRO A 388 -21.50 11.49 -0.41
N ASP A 389 -21.70 11.51 -1.73
CA ASP A 389 -22.47 12.55 -2.44
C ASP A 389 -23.97 12.53 -2.11
N ARG A 390 -24.43 11.47 -1.44
CA ARG A 390 -25.78 11.32 -0.90
C ARG A 390 -25.73 10.45 0.35
N LEU A 391 -26.74 10.60 1.21
CA LEU A 391 -26.90 9.71 2.35
C LEU A 391 -26.94 8.26 1.86
N ILE A 392 -26.19 7.40 2.56
CA ILE A 392 -26.28 5.96 2.41
C ILE A 392 -27.61 5.53 3.02
N GLU A 393 -28.70 5.67 2.26
CA GLU A 393 -30.01 5.22 2.69
C GLU A 393 -30.02 3.70 2.72
N ASN A 394 -30.08 3.17 3.93
CA ASN A 394 -30.28 1.76 4.20
C ASN A 394 -31.72 1.37 3.80
N ARG A 395 -31.97 1.22 2.49
CA ARG A 395 -33.33 1.22 1.92
C ARG A 395 -34.19 0.01 2.28
N ASN A 396 -33.67 -0.99 2.98
CA ASN A 396 -34.42 -2.15 3.47
C ASN A 396 -33.88 -2.74 4.79
N GLY A 397 -32.97 -2.07 5.50
CA GLY A 397 -32.18 -2.70 6.57
C GLY A 397 -30.98 -3.52 6.06
N ASP A 398 -30.65 -3.39 4.78
CA ASP A 398 -29.44 -3.93 4.16
C ASP A 398 -28.25 -2.96 4.34
N GLU A 399 -27.28 -3.34 5.18
CA GLU A 399 -26.04 -2.57 5.35
C GLU A 399 -25.23 -2.56 4.04
N MET A 400 -24.88 -1.35 3.60
CA MET A 400 -23.90 -1.14 2.53
C MET A 400 -22.53 -1.03 3.19
N ILE A 401 -21.65 -1.95 2.84
CA ILE A 401 -20.29 -1.99 3.37
C ILE A 401 -19.37 -1.36 2.33
N VAL A 402 -18.52 -0.44 2.77
CA VAL A 402 -17.60 0.32 1.91
C VAL A 402 -16.21 0.26 2.49
N TYR A 403 -15.28 -0.32 1.75
CA TYR A 403 -13.87 -0.39 2.10
C TYR A 403 -13.05 0.51 1.19
N PHE A 404 -12.16 1.30 1.77
CA PHE A 404 -11.10 2.02 1.07
C PHE A 404 -9.80 1.27 1.38
N ASN A 405 -9.40 0.40 0.45
CA ASN A 405 -8.42 -0.64 0.70
C ASN A 405 -6.98 -0.16 0.56
N GLU A 406 -6.72 0.65 -0.46
CA GLU A 406 -5.37 0.98 -0.90
C GLU A 406 -5.33 2.44 -1.37
N MET A 407 -4.26 3.12 -1.00
CA MET A 407 -3.93 4.44 -1.50
C MET A 407 -2.66 4.33 -2.35
N GLU A 408 -2.59 5.07 -3.45
CA GLU A 408 -1.41 5.20 -4.29
C GLU A 408 -1.15 6.68 -4.58
N ILE A 409 0.12 7.06 -4.71
CA ILE A 409 0.55 8.36 -5.24
C ILE A 409 1.08 8.16 -6.66
N VAL A 410 0.58 8.92 -7.64
CA VAL A 410 0.90 8.72 -9.08
C VAL A 410 1.49 9.97 -9.76
N ASP A 411 2.47 9.75 -10.66
CA ASP A 411 3.22 10.79 -11.40
C ASP A 411 2.51 11.43 -12.61
#